data_AF-A0A4W6CHM1-F1
#
_entry.id   AF-A0A4W6CHM1-F1
#
_cell.length_a   1.000
_cell.length_b   1.000
_cell.length_c   1.000
_cell.angle_alpha   90.00
_cell.angle_beta   90.00
_cell.angle_gamma   90.00
#
_symmetry.space_group_name_H-M   'P 1'
#
loop_
_entity.id
_entity.type
_entity.pdbx_description
1 polymer ?
#
loop_
_entity_poly.entity_id
_entity_poly.type
_entity_poly.pdbx_seq_one_letter_code
_entity_poly.pdbx_strand_id
1 'polypeptide(L)'
;MQAILNASAMHDEFVKELLVSYGKIPVLVYEMILVEVWKQKVFPILCQLQDFNPNNTFHLYMVIHHEATIINLLETIMFHKDSCEAADDSLLDLVDYCHRKLTLLASKATAELQIQSAALEFEISLKAVSVLRYVTDHTNSISVINRMLCTHNMPCVLVQLIDCSPWSRFREGKVEKYINSKWQKIPAEDRLKMTKLDGQVWISLYNLLLKEDCQRKYDFNNFNKSQLLKVSKVSSERNIQPVRK
;
A
#
# COMPACT_ATOMS: atom_id res chain seq x y z
N MET A 1 15.49 2.55 10.51
CA MET A 1 15.19 3.12 11.84
C MET A 1 15.52 4.62 11.89
N GLN A 2 16.71 5.06 11.46
CA GLN A 2 17.08 6.48 11.44
C GLN A 2 16.18 7.38 10.57
N ALA A 3 15.75 6.93 9.39
CA ALA A 3 14.84 7.71 8.53
C ALA A 3 13.50 8.04 9.21
N ILE A 4 12.92 7.05 9.90
CA ILE A 4 11.66 7.20 10.66
C ILE A 4 11.85 8.14 11.85
N LEU A 5 12.99 8.05 12.54
CA LEU A 5 13.34 8.93 13.65
C LEU A 5 13.50 10.38 13.19
N ASN A 6 14.18 10.61 12.06
CA ASN A 6 14.37 11.96 11.50
C ASN A 6 13.04 12.56 11.03
N ALA A 7 12.20 11.79 10.33
CA ALA A 7 10.86 12.21 9.91
C ALA A 7 9.95 12.54 11.10
N SER A 8 10.09 11.79 12.21
CA SER A 8 9.32 12.04 13.44
C SER A 8 9.85 13.23 14.26
N ALA A 9 11.10 13.65 14.04
CA ALA A 9 11.77 14.72 14.78
C ALA A 9 11.86 16.05 14.00
N MET A 10 11.34 16.11 12.75
CA MET A 10 11.43 17.28 11.86
C MET A 10 12.87 17.81 11.67
N HIS A 11 13.87 16.92 11.70
CA HIS A 11 15.26 17.26 11.34
C HIS A 11 15.45 17.19 9.82
N ASP A 12 16.52 17.80 9.31
CA ASP A 12 16.92 17.70 7.89
C ASP A 12 16.86 16.23 7.43
N GLU A 13 16.14 16.00 6.34
CA GLU A 13 15.87 14.67 5.78
C GLU A 13 17.07 14.17 4.97
N PHE A 14 18.23 14.20 5.60
CA PHE A 14 19.51 13.81 5.02
C PHE A 14 19.45 12.41 4.38
N VAL A 15 18.69 11.46 4.96
CA VAL A 15 18.54 10.12 4.37
C VAL A 15 17.84 10.18 3.01
N LYS A 16 16.76 10.96 2.88
CA LYS A 16 16.06 11.14 1.60
C LYS A 16 16.98 11.81 0.59
N GLU A 17 17.65 12.89 0.99
CA GLU A 17 18.57 13.63 0.12
C GLU A 17 19.73 12.76 -0.39
N LEU A 18 20.32 11.92 0.47
CA LEU A 18 21.35 10.97 0.06
C LEU A 18 20.79 9.94 -0.94
N LEU A 19 19.60 9.39 -0.68
CA LEU A 19 19.01 8.39 -1.56
C LEU A 19 18.70 8.95 -2.95
N VAL A 20 18.20 10.18 -3.01
CA VAL A 20 17.98 10.91 -4.28
C VAL A 20 19.31 11.21 -4.96
N SER A 21 20.26 11.82 -4.25
CA SER A 21 21.55 12.26 -4.82
C SER A 21 22.40 11.12 -5.36
N TYR A 22 22.33 9.94 -4.73
CA TYR A 22 23.06 8.74 -5.15
C TYR A 22 22.23 7.78 -6.04
N GLY A 23 21.04 8.17 -6.48
CA GLY A 23 20.19 7.36 -7.36
C GLY A 23 19.81 6.00 -6.76
N LYS A 24 19.54 5.95 -5.46
CA LYS A 24 19.28 4.70 -4.72
C LYS A 24 17.82 4.29 -4.69
N ILE A 25 16.88 5.17 -5.04
CA ILE A 25 15.45 4.85 -5.06
C ILE A 25 15.14 3.71 -6.06
N PRO A 26 15.63 3.75 -7.32
CA PRO A 26 15.45 2.62 -8.24
C PRO A 26 16.03 1.30 -7.72
N VAL A 27 17.16 1.34 -7.02
CA VAL A 27 17.78 0.16 -6.39
C VAL A 27 16.87 -0.41 -5.30
N LEU A 28 16.28 0.45 -4.46
CA LEU A 28 15.33 0.00 -3.42
C LEU A 28 14.10 -0.67 -4.05
N VAL A 29 13.54 -0.10 -5.12
CA VAL A 29 12.40 -0.71 -5.82
C VAL A 29 12.79 -2.09 -6.40
N TYR A 30 13.96 -2.18 -7.05
CA TYR A 30 14.47 -3.43 -7.58
C TYR A 30 14.63 -4.50 -6.50
N GLU A 31 15.32 -4.19 -5.39
CA GLU A 31 15.55 -5.13 -4.28
C GLU A 31 14.22 -5.59 -3.64
N MET A 32 13.25 -4.68 -3.51
CA MET A 32 11.93 -5.04 -2.99
C MET A 32 11.22 -6.07 -3.88
N ILE A 33 11.27 -5.88 -5.19
CA ILE A 33 10.66 -6.80 -6.16
C ILE A 33 11.43 -8.12 -6.19
N LEU A 34 12.75 -8.07 -6.11
CA LEU A 34 13.59 -9.26 -6.03
C LEU A 34 13.22 -10.13 -4.83
N VAL A 35 13.03 -9.53 -3.65
CA VAL A 35 12.58 -10.24 -2.45
C VAL A 35 11.15 -10.77 -2.62
N GLU A 36 10.22 -9.98 -3.18
CA GLU A 36 8.85 -10.44 -3.45
C GLU A 36 8.85 -11.70 -4.34
N VAL A 37 9.59 -11.66 -5.45
CA VAL A 37 9.71 -12.78 -6.39
C VAL A 37 10.36 -13.98 -5.71
N TRP A 38 11.43 -13.78 -4.95
CA TRP A 38 12.09 -14.85 -4.21
C TRP A 38 11.13 -15.53 -3.21
N LYS A 39 10.37 -14.74 -2.43
CA LYS A 39 9.36 -15.29 -1.49
C LYS A 39 8.26 -16.08 -2.20
N GLN A 40 7.86 -15.65 -3.40
CA GLN A 40 6.76 -16.29 -4.13
C GLN A 40 7.20 -17.51 -4.95
N LYS A 41 8.42 -17.51 -5.47
CA LYS A 41 8.88 -18.50 -6.47
C LYS A 41 9.97 -19.42 -5.95
N VAL A 42 10.86 -18.93 -5.08
CA VAL A 42 12.02 -19.70 -4.61
C VAL A 42 11.75 -20.29 -3.23
N PHE A 43 11.26 -19.49 -2.29
CA PHE A 43 11.02 -19.94 -0.92
C PHE A 43 10.09 -21.16 -0.81
N PRO A 44 8.96 -21.26 -1.55
CA PRO A 44 8.10 -22.44 -1.48
C PRO A 44 8.80 -23.71 -1.98
N ILE A 45 9.67 -23.59 -2.99
CA ILE A 45 10.44 -24.70 -3.52
C ILE A 45 11.46 -25.16 -2.48
N LEU A 46 12.18 -24.22 -1.84
CA LEU A 46 13.12 -24.54 -0.76
C LEU A 46 12.44 -25.32 0.37
N CYS A 47 11.25 -24.90 0.78
CA CYS A 47 10.47 -25.57 1.83
C CYS A 47 9.96 -26.98 1.44
N GLN A 48 9.97 -27.34 0.15
CA GLN A 48 9.55 -28.67 -0.34
C GLN A 48 10.72 -29.65 -0.48
N LEU A 49 11.96 -29.18 -0.38
CA LEU A 49 13.15 -30.02 -0.47
C LEU A 49 13.28 -30.87 0.80
N GLN A 50 13.50 -32.18 0.63
CA GLN A 50 13.59 -33.13 1.76
C GLN A 50 14.84 -32.92 2.63
N ASP A 51 15.90 -32.38 2.05
CA ASP A 51 17.18 -32.07 2.69
C ASP A 51 17.27 -30.64 3.22
N PHE A 52 16.23 -29.83 3.04
CA PHE A 52 16.19 -28.45 3.52
C PHE A 52 15.83 -28.39 5.01
N ASN A 53 16.82 -28.65 5.84
CA ASN A 53 16.76 -28.49 7.29
C ASN A 53 17.82 -27.49 7.78
N PRO A 54 17.58 -26.18 7.63
CA PRO A 54 18.58 -25.17 7.98
C PRO A 54 18.84 -25.17 9.50
N ASN A 55 20.11 -25.38 9.89
CA ASN A 55 20.55 -25.28 11.30
C ASN A 55 20.27 -23.90 11.91
N ASN A 56 20.17 -22.86 11.08
CA ASN A 56 19.84 -21.50 11.48
C ASN A 56 18.87 -20.86 10.46
N THR A 57 17.67 -20.50 10.91
CA THR A 57 16.64 -19.85 10.09
C THR A 57 16.80 -18.33 10.00
N PHE A 58 17.76 -17.74 10.71
CA PHE A 58 17.98 -16.29 10.74
C PHE A 58 18.16 -15.67 9.35
N HIS A 59 18.88 -16.34 8.46
CA HIS A 59 19.08 -15.82 7.09
C HIS A 59 17.78 -15.80 6.28
N LEU A 60 16.93 -16.81 6.43
CA LEU A 60 15.61 -16.84 5.79
C LEU A 60 14.71 -15.75 6.35
N TYR A 61 14.72 -15.58 7.67
CA TYR A 61 14.00 -14.52 8.36
C TYR A 61 14.44 -13.13 7.86
N MET A 62 15.76 -12.89 7.76
CA MET A 62 16.30 -11.63 7.25
C MET A 62 15.81 -11.30 5.84
N VAL A 63 15.82 -12.28 4.92
CA VAL A 63 15.32 -12.08 3.56
C VAL A 63 13.82 -11.78 3.56
N ILE A 64 13.03 -12.54 4.32
CA ILE A 64 11.57 -12.34 4.43
C ILE A 64 11.22 -10.95 4.98
N HIS A 65 11.98 -10.47 5.96
CA HIS A 65 11.78 -9.15 6.58
C HIS A 65 12.42 -7.99 5.78
N HIS A 66 13.24 -8.29 4.77
CA HIS A 66 13.89 -7.26 3.98
C HIS A 66 12.86 -6.44 3.18
N GLU A 67 11.85 -7.10 2.60
CA GLU A 67 10.77 -6.40 1.89
C GLU A 67 10.03 -5.41 2.80
N ALA A 68 9.71 -5.82 4.04
CA ALA A 68 9.09 -4.94 5.03
C ALA A 68 9.98 -3.74 5.39
N THR A 69 11.29 -3.94 5.42
CA THR A 69 12.26 -2.87 5.69
C THR A 69 12.28 -1.87 4.54
N ILE A 70 12.32 -2.35 3.30
CA ILE A 70 12.36 -1.49 2.11
C ILE A 70 11.05 -0.73 1.94
N ILE A 71 9.88 -1.39 2.03
CA ILE A 71 8.59 -0.70 1.84
C ILE A 71 8.33 0.34 2.93
N ASN A 72 8.80 0.12 4.16
CA ASN A 72 8.75 1.12 5.23
C ASN A 72 9.62 2.35 4.91
N LEU A 73 10.81 2.14 4.34
CA LEU A 73 11.67 3.23 3.91
C LEU A 73 11.05 3.98 2.73
N LEU A 74 10.51 3.26 1.73
CA LEU A 74 9.81 3.83 0.58
C LEU A 74 8.58 4.63 1.04
N GLU A 75 7.77 4.13 1.97
CA GLU A 75 6.65 4.88 2.54
C GLU A 75 7.13 6.21 3.15
N THR A 76 8.27 6.22 3.83
CA THR A 76 8.81 7.43 4.45
C THR A 76 9.28 8.45 3.41
N ILE A 77 10.07 8.02 2.42
CA ILE A 77 10.70 8.95 1.47
C ILE A 77 9.77 9.37 0.33
N MET A 78 8.87 8.49 -0.10
CA MET A 78 7.95 8.78 -1.23
C MET A 78 6.90 9.83 -0.87
N PHE A 79 6.76 10.17 0.41
CA PHE A 79 5.97 11.34 0.83
C PHE A 79 6.44 12.63 0.13
N HIS A 80 7.70 12.72 -0.28
CA HIS A 80 8.28 13.88 -0.95
C HIS A 80 8.28 13.73 -2.47
N LYS A 81 7.91 14.81 -3.17
CA LYS A 81 7.79 14.85 -4.63
C LYS A 81 9.11 14.54 -5.36
N ASP A 82 10.23 15.07 -4.85
CA ASP A 82 11.58 14.84 -5.38
C ASP A 82 11.96 13.35 -5.39
N SER A 83 11.50 12.59 -4.39
CA SER A 83 11.72 11.14 -4.32
C SER A 83 10.92 10.39 -5.39
N CYS A 84 9.68 10.81 -5.66
CA CYS A 84 8.89 10.26 -6.76
C CYS A 84 9.51 10.56 -8.13
N GLU A 85 10.05 11.76 -8.31
CA GLU A 85 10.76 12.15 -9.55
C GLU A 85 12.06 11.36 -9.72
N ALA A 86 12.83 11.18 -8.65
CA ALA A 86 14.06 10.40 -8.66
C ALA A 86 13.86 8.89 -8.82
N ALA A 87 12.64 8.38 -8.63
CA ALA A 87 12.30 6.99 -8.93
C ALA A 87 12.25 6.72 -10.44
N ASP A 88 11.99 7.75 -11.27
CA ASP A 88 11.97 7.67 -12.73
C ASP A 88 11.17 6.44 -13.25
N ASP A 89 11.73 5.65 -14.16
CA ASP A 89 11.08 4.46 -14.73
C ASP A 89 10.75 3.38 -13.70
N SER A 90 11.49 3.28 -12.59
CA SER A 90 11.20 2.31 -11.53
C SER A 90 9.87 2.57 -10.82
N LEU A 91 9.28 3.75 -11.01
CA LEU A 91 7.94 4.07 -10.51
C LEU A 91 6.85 3.18 -11.13
N LEU A 92 7.06 2.70 -12.36
CA LEU A 92 6.15 1.73 -12.99
C LEU A 92 6.15 0.39 -12.24
N ASP A 93 7.34 -0.11 -11.91
CA ASP A 93 7.51 -1.35 -11.18
C ASP A 93 6.95 -1.24 -9.75
N LEU A 94 7.13 -0.07 -9.12
CA LEU A 94 6.53 0.24 -7.82
C LEU A 94 4.99 0.27 -7.87
N VAL A 95 4.40 0.82 -8.93
CA VAL A 95 2.94 0.79 -9.14
C VAL A 95 2.45 -0.64 -9.33
N ASP A 96 3.15 -1.45 -10.11
CA ASP A 96 2.81 -2.87 -10.31
C ASP A 96 2.88 -3.65 -8.99
N TYR A 97 3.89 -3.38 -8.18
CA TYR A 97 4.03 -3.92 -6.83
C TYR A 97 2.86 -3.51 -5.93
N CYS A 98 2.54 -2.21 -5.86
CA CYS A 98 1.40 -1.71 -5.11
C CYS A 98 0.09 -2.37 -5.54
N HIS A 99 -0.15 -2.49 -6.85
CA HIS A 99 -1.33 -3.17 -7.38
C HIS A 99 -1.46 -4.62 -6.88
N ARG A 100 -0.38 -5.41 -6.89
CA ARG A 100 -0.38 -6.78 -6.37
C ARG A 100 -0.73 -6.83 -4.89
N LYS A 101 -0.11 -5.97 -4.07
CA LYS A 101 -0.37 -5.90 -2.62
C LYS A 101 -1.79 -5.46 -2.28
N LEU A 102 -2.31 -4.46 -3.00
CA LEU A 102 -3.67 -3.97 -2.80
C LEU A 102 -4.72 -5.02 -3.22
N THR A 103 -4.49 -5.72 -4.34
CA THR A 103 -5.34 -6.83 -4.77
C THR A 103 -5.33 -7.97 -3.75
N LEU A 104 -4.15 -8.29 -3.19
CA LEU A 104 -4.03 -9.26 -2.11
C LEU A 104 -4.86 -8.86 -0.89
N LEU A 105 -4.76 -7.60 -0.44
CA LEU A 105 -5.59 -7.08 0.66
C LEU A 105 -7.09 -7.15 0.37
N ALA A 106 -7.48 -6.80 -0.87
CA ALA A 106 -8.87 -6.78 -1.29
C ALA A 106 -9.49 -8.18 -1.37
N SER A 107 -8.67 -9.21 -1.60
CA SER A 107 -9.10 -10.60 -1.74
C SER A 107 -9.51 -11.31 -0.43
N LYS A 108 -9.41 -10.63 0.73
CA LYS A 108 -9.61 -11.21 2.08
C LYS A 108 -8.71 -12.41 2.43
N ALA A 109 -7.81 -12.84 1.53
CA ALA A 109 -6.86 -13.93 1.80
C ALA A 109 -5.96 -13.66 3.03
N THR A 110 -5.76 -12.39 3.39
CA THR A 110 -5.01 -11.99 4.59
C THR A 110 -5.85 -11.98 5.87
N ALA A 111 -7.18 -11.98 5.80
CA ALA A 111 -8.05 -11.89 6.97
C ALA A 111 -8.19 -13.23 7.72
N GLU A 112 -7.94 -14.36 7.04
CA GLU A 112 -8.20 -15.71 7.56
C GLU A 112 -6.94 -16.51 7.92
N LEU A 113 -5.73 -15.95 7.80
CA LEU A 113 -4.49 -16.70 8.08
C LEU A 113 -3.78 -16.19 9.34
N GLN A 114 -3.89 -16.97 10.41
CA GLN A 114 -3.20 -16.79 11.70
C GLN A 114 -1.76 -17.34 11.66
N ILE A 115 -0.96 -16.94 10.66
CA ILE A 115 0.47 -17.29 10.57
C ILE A 115 1.27 -15.98 10.55
N GLN A 116 2.39 -15.90 11.27
CA GLN A 116 3.22 -14.69 11.34
C GLN A 116 3.60 -14.12 9.96
N SER A 117 3.79 -14.99 8.96
CA SER A 117 4.01 -14.59 7.57
C SER A 117 2.84 -13.79 6.99
N ALA A 118 1.59 -14.11 7.35
CA ALA A 118 0.42 -13.39 6.89
C ALA A 118 0.27 -12.02 7.59
N ALA A 119 0.68 -11.92 8.86
CA ALA A 119 0.71 -10.65 9.58
C ALA A 119 1.74 -9.67 8.99
N LEU A 120 2.95 -10.16 8.67
CA LEU A 120 3.97 -9.36 7.99
C LEU A 120 3.49 -8.92 6.60
N GLU A 121 2.92 -9.83 5.82
CA GLU A 121 2.41 -9.53 4.48
C GLU A 121 1.26 -8.52 4.51
N PHE A 122 0.40 -8.59 5.54
CA PHE A 122 -0.63 -7.61 5.79
C PHE A 122 -0.02 -6.22 6.06
N GLU A 123 0.98 -6.14 6.93
CA GLU A 123 1.69 -4.88 7.21
C GLU A 123 2.34 -4.29 5.96
N ILE A 124 3.09 -5.10 5.21
CA ILE A 124 3.70 -4.71 3.93
C ILE A 124 2.64 -4.13 2.99
N SER A 125 1.49 -4.78 2.88
CA SER A 125 0.44 -4.35 1.97
C SER A 125 -0.23 -3.05 2.42
N LEU A 126 -0.36 -2.81 3.73
CA LEU A 126 -0.82 -1.51 4.24
C LEU A 126 0.17 -0.39 3.91
N LYS A 127 1.48 -0.66 3.93
CA LYS A 127 2.50 0.31 3.50
C LYS A 127 2.42 0.60 2.00
N ALA A 128 2.13 -0.42 1.19
CA ALA A 128 1.91 -0.25 -0.24
C ALA A 128 0.72 0.67 -0.56
N VAL A 129 -0.32 0.72 0.30
CA VAL A 129 -1.43 1.69 0.17
C VAL A 129 -0.93 3.12 0.36
N SER A 130 -0.14 3.39 1.40
CA SER A 130 0.46 4.71 1.62
C SER A 130 1.36 5.13 0.46
N VAL A 131 2.24 4.23 0.01
CA VAL A 131 3.14 4.47 -1.12
C VAL A 131 2.34 4.80 -2.38
N LEU A 132 1.32 4.00 -2.71
CA LEU A 132 0.46 4.29 -3.86
C LEU A 132 -0.17 5.68 -3.74
N ARG A 133 -0.69 6.06 -2.56
CA ARG A 133 -1.26 7.40 -2.36
C ARG A 133 -0.25 8.47 -2.73
N TYR A 134 0.98 8.37 -2.25
CA TYR A 134 2.03 9.35 -2.56
C TYR A 134 2.39 9.38 -4.05
N VAL A 135 2.41 8.22 -4.72
CA VAL A 135 2.55 8.17 -6.17
C VAL A 135 1.41 8.92 -6.85
N THR A 136 0.16 8.71 -6.44
CA THR A 136 -0.99 9.43 -7.01
C THR A 136 -0.98 10.93 -6.71
N ASP A 137 -0.37 11.36 -5.60
CA ASP A 137 -0.23 12.79 -5.24
C ASP A 137 0.79 13.48 -6.17
N HIS A 138 1.92 12.83 -6.43
CA HIS A 138 3.10 13.48 -7.02
C HIS A 138 3.34 13.19 -8.50
N THR A 139 2.81 12.07 -9.03
CA THR A 139 3.12 11.68 -10.41
C THR A 139 2.37 12.53 -11.44
N ASN A 140 3.13 13.03 -12.43
CA ASN A 140 2.61 13.62 -13.66
C ASN A 140 3.00 12.76 -14.88
N SER A 141 3.58 11.58 -14.66
CA SER A 141 4.07 10.74 -15.75
C SER A 141 2.91 10.05 -16.46
N ILE A 142 2.80 10.31 -17.76
CA ILE A 142 1.76 9.75 -18.63
C ILE A 142 1.80 8.22 -18.63
N SER A 143 2.98 7.61 -18.55
CA SER A 143 3.16 6.16 -18.52
C SER A 143 2.67 5.57 -17.21
N VAL A 144 2.99 6.19 -16.08
CA VAL A 144 2.56 5.77 -14.74
C VAL A 144 1.04 5.92 -14.59
N ILE A 145 0.46 7.03 -15.05
CA ILE A 145 -0.99 7.24 -15.08
C ILE A 145 -1.66 6.17 -15.94
N ASN A 146 -1.11 5.86 -17.12
CA ASN A 146 -1.64 4.81 -17.98
C ASN A 146 -1.61 3.44 -17.30
N ARG A 147 -0.51 3.13 -16.60
CA ARG A 147 -0.34 1.88 -15.87
C ARG A 147 -1.38 1.74 -14.75
N MET A 148 -1.60 2.80 -13.97
CA MET A 148 -2.59 2.79 -12.89
C MET A 148 -4.03 2.67 -13.40
N LEU A 149 -4.38 3.42 -14.45
CA LEU A 149 -5.78 3.55 -14.90
C LEU A 149 -6.18 2.47 -15.90
N CYS A 150 -5.37 2.24 -16.92
CA CYS A 150 -5.73 1.40 -18.06
C CYS A 150 -5.26 -0.05 -17.88
N THR A 151 -4.07 -0.26 -17.31
CA THR A 151 -3.55 -1.62 -17.10
C THR A 151 -4.13 -2.27 -15.85
N HIS A 152 -4.08 -1.57 -14.72
CA HIS A 152 -4.46 -2.15 -13.41
C HIS A 152 -5.85 -1.80 -12.94
N ASN A 153 -6.52 -0.82 -13.56
CA ASN A 153 -7.81 -0.31 -13.09
C ASN A 153 -7.81 -0.02 -11.57
N MET A 154 -6.78 0.70 -11.11
CA MET A 154 -6.56 1.02 -9.71
C MET A 154 -7.79 1.65 -9.02
N PRO A 155 -8.60 2.51 -9.67
CA PRO A 155 -9.83 2.99 -9.06
C PRO A 155 -10.76 1.87 -8.59
N CYS A 156 -10.93 0.80 -9.37
CA CYS A 156 -11.78 -0.33 -8.98
C CYS A 156 -11.20 -1.11 -7.79
N VAL A 157 -9.88 -1.29 -7.74
CA VAL A 157 -9.21 -1.92 -6.58
C VAL A 157 -9.40 -1.09 -5.32
N LEU A 158 -9.26 0.24 -5.41
CA LEU A 158 -9.48 1.15 -4.29
C LEU A 158 -10.95 1.14 -3.82
N VAL A 159 -11.92 1.07 -4.74
CA VAL A 159 -13.34 0.87 -4.38
C VAL A 159 -13.53 -0.41 -3.57
N GLN A 160 -12.93 -1.52 -4.01
CA GLN A 160 -13.04 -2.79 -3.30
C GLN A 160 -12.44 -2.70 -1.88
N LEU A 161 -11.32 -2.00 -1.71
CA LEU A 161 -10.71 -1.76 -0.40
C LEU A 161 -11.58 -0.89 0.51
N ILE A 162 -12.27 0.12 -0.04
CA ILE A 162 -13.24 0.94 0.72
C ILE A 162 -14.40 0.08 1.22
N ASP A 163 -14.91 -0.82 0.37
CA ASP A 163 -16.02 -1.71 0.69
C ASP A 163 -15.63 -2.76 1.74
N CYS A 164 -14.53 -3.48 1.52
CA CYS A 164 -14.14 -4.59 2.39
C CYS A 164 -13.40 -4.15 3.67
N SER A 165 -12.76 -2.97 3.68
CA SER A 165 -11.98 -2.42 4.79
C SER A 165 -11.13 -3.47 5.53
N PRO A 166 -10.05 -3.98 4.92
CA PRO A 166 -9.30 -5.11 5.49
C PRO A 166 -8.61 -4.78 6.83
N TRP A 167 -8.48 -3.49 7.18
CA TRP A 167 -8.04 -3.00 8.50
C TRP A 167 -9.17 -2.87 9.53
N SER A 168 -10.37 -3.37 9.25
CA SER A 168 -11.50 -3.43 10.18
C SER A 168 -12.03 -4.87 10.23
N ARG A 169 -12.25 -5.40 11.43
CA ARG A 169 -12.79 -6.76 11.61
C ARG A 169 -13.75 -6.83 12.78
N PHE A 170 -14.62 -7.83 12.76
CA PHE A 170 -15.51 -8.14 13.87
C PHE A 170 -15.03 -9.43 14.56
N ARG A 171 -14.73 -9.35 15.85
CA ARG A 171 -14.24 -10.47 16.66
C ARG A 171 -14.91 -10.47 18.02
N GLU A 172 -15.46 -11.61 18.43
CA GLU A 172 -16.08 -11.78 19.77
C GLU A 172 -17.13 -10.71 20.12
N GLY A 173 -17.99 -10.36 19.16
CA GLY A 173 -19.03 -9.34 19.39
C GLY A 173 -18.53 -7.89 19.35
N LYS A 174 -17.23 -7.67 19.12
CA LYS A 174 -16.59 -6.34 19.16
C LYS A 174 -15.96 -6.01 17.81
N VAL A 175 -16.03 -4.72 17.44
CA VAL A 175 -15.35 -4.19 16.25
C VAL A 175 -13.90 -3.86 16.64
N GLU A 176 -12.95 -4.40 15.89
CA GLU A 176 -11.54 -4.10 15.99
C GLU A 176 -11.06 -3.38 14.72
N LYS A 177 -10.23 -2.35 14.88
CA LYS A 177 -9.56 -1.67 13.77
C LYS A 177 -8.04 -1.75 13.95
N TYR A 178 -7.32 -1.86 12.83
CA TYR A 178 -5.87 -1.88 12.82
C TYR A 178 -5.32 -0.46 12.81
N ILE A 179 -4.76 -0.02 13.94
CA ILE A 179 -4.30 1.35 14.18
C ILE A 179 -2.93 1.28 14.84
N ASN A 180 -1.96 2.06 14.34
CA ASN A 180 -0.59 2.12 14.86
C ASN A 180 0.05 0.71 15.02
N SER A 181 -0.05 -0.08 13.95
CA SER A 181 0.48 -1.45 13.87
C SER A 181 -0.12 -2.46 14.86
N LYS A 182 -1.29 -2.17 15.44
CA LYS A 182 -1.97 -3.06 16.39
C LYS A 182 -3.48 -3.10 16.15
N TRP A 183 -4.08 -4.27 16.37
CA TRP A 183 -5.53 -4.41 16.42
C TRP A 183 -6.07 -3.83 17.72
N GLN A 184 -6.95 -2.85 17.64
CA GLN A 184 -7.52 -2.14 18.77
C GLN A 184 -9.04 -2.23 18.76
N LYS A 185 -9.65 -2.47 19.93
CA LYS A 185 -11.11 -2.53 20.10
C LYS A 185 -11.67 -1.11 20.05
N ILE A 186 -12.71 -0.90 19.25
CA ILE A 186 -13.27 0.42 18.99
C ILE A 186 -14.62 0.58 19.71
N PRO A 187 -14.81 1.65 20.52
CA PRO A 187 -16.09 1.94 21.16
C PRO A 187 -17.18 2.23 20.13
N ALA A 188 -18.45 2.07 20.52
CA ALA A 188 -19.58 2.16 19.59
C ALA A 188 -19.65 3.49 18.82
N GLU A 189 -19.30 4.59 19.49
CA GLU A 189 -19.23 5.95 18.95
C GLU A 189 -18.19 6.15 17.84
N ASP A 190 -17.10 5.39 17.87
CA ASP A 190 -15.97 5.53 16.94
C ASP A 190 -16.02 4.51 15.79
N ARG A 191 -17.01 3.62 15.77
CA ARG A 191 -17.13 2.57 14.75
C ARG A 191 -17.23 3.14 13.35
N LEU A 192 -17.91 4.27 13.18
CA LEU A 192 -18.09 4.94 11.89
C LEU A 192 -16.97 5.95 11.58
N LYS A 193 -16.08 6.27 12.52
CA LYS A 193 -14.98 7.21 12.27
C LYS A 193 -13.99 6.62 11.27
N MET A 194 -13.59 7.45 10.32
CA MET A 194 -12.62 7.12 9.29
C MET A 194 -11.22 6.98 9.90
N THR A 195 -10.51 5.91 9.55
CA THR A 195 -9.11 5.72 9.96
C THR A 195 -8.16 6.45 9.01
N LYS A 196 -6.88 6.54 9.39
CA LYS A 196 -5.83 7.05 8.50
C LYS A 196 -5.76 6.25 7.19
N LEU A 197 -5.90 4.92 7.26
CA LEU A 197 -5.86 4.04 6.09
C LEU A 197 -7.05 4.27 5.15
N ASP A 198 -8.25 4.43 5.70
CA ASP A 198 -9.41 4.84 4.90
C ASP A 198 -9.10 6.15 4.15
N GLY A 199 -8.56 7.15 4.86
CA GLY A 199 -8.16 8.42 4.25
C GLY A 199 -7.16 8.26 3.10
N GLN A 200 -6.15 7.39 3.24
CA GLN A 200 -5.17 7.09 2.19
C GLN A 200 -5.85 6.57 0.92
N VAL A 201 -6.78 5.62 1.07
CA VAL A 201 -7.51 5.03 -0.06
C VAL A 201 -8.46 6.04 -0.72
N TRP A 202 -9.17 6.82 0.09
CA TRP A 202 -10.06 7.87 -0.41
C TRP A 202 -9.32 8.96 -1.18
N ILE A 203 -8.18 9.43 -0.67
CA ILE A 203 -7.36 10.45 -1.35
C ILE A 203 -6.77 9.87 -2.64
N SER A 204 -6.30 8.63 -2.62
CA SER A 204 -5.80 7.96 -3.82
C SER A 204 -6.88 7.87 -4.91
N LEU A 205 -8.10 7.48 -4.53
CA LEU A 205 -9.23 7.40 -5.44
C LEU A 205 -9.61 8.78 -5.98
N TYR A 206 -9.65 9.79 -5.11
CA TYR A 206 -9.89 11.18 -5.48
C TYR A 206 -8.89 11.66 -6.53
N ASN A 207 -7.59 11.44 -6.32
CA ASN A 207 -6.54 11.83 -7.26
C ASN A 207 -6.69 11.17 -8.63
N LEU A 208 -7.00 9.87 -8.65
CA LEU A 208 -7.17 9.12 -9.89
C LEU A 208 -8.45 9.48 -10.66
N LEU A 209 -9.47 10.05 -10.00
CA LEU A 209 -10.73 10.41 -10.64
C LEU A 209 -10.85 11.88 -10.98
N LEU A 210 -10.17 12.77 -10.24
CA LEU A 210 -10.40 14.22 -10.35
C LEU A 210 -9.22 15.01 -10.93
N LYS A 211 -8.01 14.45 -10.99
CA LYS A 211 -6.92 15.10 -11.72
C LYS A 211 -7.20 15.09 -13.22
N GLU A 212 -6.98 16.22 -13.90
CA GLU A 212 -7.28 16.37 -15.32
C GLU A 212 -6.62 15.30 -16.20
N ASP A 213 -5.34 15.03 -15.98
CA ASP A 213 -4.59 14.02 -16.75
C ASP A 213 -5.15 12.62 -16.58
N CYS A 214 -5.68 12.32 -15.39
CA CYS A 214 -6.34 11.05 -15.10
C CYS A 214 -7.72 10.97 -15.76
N GLN A 215 -8.52 12.03 -15.68
CA GLN A 215 -9.85 12.11 -16.30
C GLN A 215 -9.81 11.91 -17.80
N ARG A 216 -8.81 12.49 -18.48
CA ARG A 216 -8.63 12.34 -19.92
C ARG A 216 -8.32 10.91 -20.33
N LYS A 217 -7.80 10.08 -19.42
CA LYS A 217 -7.40 8.69 -19.69
C LYS A 217 -8.37 7.64 -19.18
N TYR A 218 -9.08 7.91 -18.09
CA TYR A 218 -9.91 6.89 -17.45
C TYR A 218 -11.20 6.63 -18.22
N ASP A 219 -11.40 5.37 -18.65
CA ASP A 219 -12.60 4.95 -19.36
C ASP A 219 -13.76 4.70 -18.37
N PHE A 220 -14.80 5.53 -18.45
CA PHE A 220 -16.04 5.37 -17.68
C PHE A 220 -17.05 4.47 -18.41
N ASN A 221 -16.66 3.23 -18.67
CA ASN A 221 -17.56 2.19 -19.14
C ASN A 221 -18.59 1.77 -18.08
N ASN A 222 -19.60 0.98 -18.48
CA ASN A 222 -20.68 0.56 -17.60
C ASN A 222 -20.19 -0.18 -16.35
N PHE A 223 -19.16 -1.03 -16.50
CA PHE A 223 -18.57 -1.75 -15.38
C PHE A 223 -17.92 -0.79 -14.38
N ASN A 224 -17.03 0.09 -14.84
CA ASN A 224 -16.32 1.04 -14.00
C ASN A 224 -17.29 1.99 -13.27
N LYS A 225 -18.31 2.50 -13.97
CA LYS A 225 -19.39 3.30 -13.36
C LYS A 225 -20.11 2.53 -12.26
N SER A 226 -20.47 1.27 -12.50
CA SER A 226 -21.16 0.45 -11.51
C SER A 226 -20.32 0.19 -10.25
N GLN A 227 -19.00 0.01 -10.39
CA GLN A 227 -18.10 -0.12 -9.24
C GLN A 227 -18.02 1.20 -8.48
N LEU A 228 -17.79 2.33 -9.17
CA LEU A 228 -17.68 3.65 -8.54
C LEU A 228 -18.95 4.04 -7.77
N LEU A 229 -20.14 3.64 -8.23
CA LEU A 229 -21.40 3.92 -7.51
C LEU A 229 -21.49 3.21 -6.15
N LYS A 230 -20.75 2.12 -5.92
CA LYS A 230 -20.68 1.46 -4.60
C LYS A 230 -20.08 2.39 -3.54
N VAL A 231 -19.15 3.25 -3.96
CA VAL A 231 -18.46 4.22 -3.09
C VAL A 231 -19.45 5.24 -2.52
N SER A 232 -20.42 5.69 -3.31
CA SER A 232 -21.46 6.63 -2.85
C SER A 232 -22.29 6.05 -1.72
N LYS A 233 -22.62 4.75 -1.78
CA LYS A 233 -23.34 4.06 -0.71
C LYS A 233 -22.52 4.03 0.59
N VAL A 234 -21.25 3.65 0.50
CA VAL A 234 -20.33 3.58 1.66
C VAL A 234 -20.08 4.97 2.27
N SER A 235 -19.98 6.00 1.43
CA SER A 235 -19.83 7.40 1.87
C SER A 235 -21.03 7.88 2.70
N SER A 236 -22.24 7.49 2.33
CA SER A 236 -23.46 7.83 3.07
C SER A 236 -23.54 7.09 4.42
N GLU A 237 -23.02 5.87 4.49
CA GLU A 237 -23.00 5.04 5.70
C GLU A 237 -21.89 5.45 6.69
N ARG A 238 -20.76 5.97 6.19
CA ARG A 238 -19.59 6.34 7.00
C ARG A 238 -19.45 7.85 7.19
N ASN A 239 -20.49 8.55 7.68
CA ASN A 239 -20.46 9.96 8.12
C ASN A 239 -19.37 10.84 7.46
N ILE A 240 -19.31 10.86 6.12
CA ILE A 240 -18.40 11.74 5.39
C ILE A 240 -19.05 13.12 5.42
N GLN A 241 -18.94 13.82 6.54
CA GLN A 241 -19.22 15.24 6.55
C GLN A 241 -18.09 15.91 5.77
N PRO A 242 -18.39 16.65 4.69
CA PRO A 242 -17.36 17.44 4.02
C PRO A 242 -16.82 18.42 5.06
N VAL A 243 -15.50 18.41 5.25
CA VAL A 243 -14.81 19.47 5.97
C VAL A 243 -15.12 20.75 5.21
N ARG A 244 -16.11 21.52 5.69
CA ARG A 244 -16.35 22.87 5.21
C ARG A 244 -15.10 23.66 5.54
N LYS A 245 -14.50 24.23 4.49
CA LYS A 245 -13.40 25.19 4.57
C LYS A 245 -13.72 26.31 5.56
#